data_AF-A0A2S7TUM3-F1
#
_entry.id   AF-A0A2S7TUM3-F1
#
_cell.length_a   1.000
_cell.length_b   1.000
_cell.length_c   1.000
_cell.angle_alpha   90.00
_cell.angle_beta   90.00
_cell.angle_gamma   90.00
#
_symmetry.space_group_name_H-M   'P 1'
#
loop_
_entity.id
_entity.type
_entity.pdbx_description
1 polymer ?
#
loop_
_entity_poly.entity_id
_entity_poly.type
_entity_poly.pdbx_seq_one_letter_code
_entity_poly.pdbx_strand_id
1 'polypeptide(L)' 'MTDVVLESILTCPSCGVSTPCIMPTNACQFFFQCGHCSTLLKPKLGDCCVFCSYGSMKCPPIQKGNSCY' A
#
# COMPACT_ATOMS: atom_id res chain seq x y z
N MET A 1 1.11 8.27 21.88
CA MET A 1 1.81 8.45 20.59
C MET A 1 1.45 7.25 19.74
N THR A 2 0.63 7.43 18.71
CA THR A 2 0.22 6.34 17.82
C THR A 2 1.33 6.13 16.78
N ASP A 3 2.21 5.17 17.07
CA ASP A 3 3.30 4.76 16.19
C ASP A 3 2.69 4.11 14.95
N VAL A 4 2.55 4.89 13.88
CA VAL A 4 2.04 4.39 12.60
C VAL A 4 3.15 3.58 11.98
N VAL A 5 2.87 2.32 11.70
CA VAL A 5 3.82 1.47 10.98
C VAL A 5 3.80 1.89 9.52
N LEU A 6 4.78 2.71 9.14
CA LEU A 6 4.96 3.20 7.77
C LEU A 6 5.53 2.08 6.88
N GLU A 7 6.21 1.10 7.45
CA GLU A 7 6.77 -0.02 6.71
C GLU A 7 5.72 -1.07 6.37
N SER A 8 5.56 -1.33 5.07
CA SER A 8 4.66 -2.35 4.58
C SER A 8 5.29 -3.11 3.44
N ILE A 9 4.97 -4.40 3.36
CA ILE A 9 5.46 -5.23 2.27
C ILE A 9 4.36 -5.28 1.22
N LEU A 10 4.63 -4.73 0.04
CA LEU A 10 3.73 -4.79 -1.09
C LEU A 10 4.10 -5.98 -1.97
N THR A 11 3.16 -6.89 -2.15
CA THR A 11 3.40 -8.10 -2.95
C THR A 11 2.79 -7.92 -4.33
N CYS A 12 3.62 -7.99 -5.37
CA CYS A 12 3.15 -7.86 -6.73
C CYS A 12 2.46 -9.15 -7.21
N PRO A 13 1.17 -9.14 -7.59
CA PRO A 13 0.48 -10.32 -8.11
C PRO A 13 1.02 -10.80 -9.47
N SER A 14 1.71 -9.96 -10.24
CA SER A 14 2.23 -10.33 -11.56
C SER A 14 3.54 -11.10 -11.52
N CYS A 15 4.39 -10.88 -10.51
CA CYS A 15 5.69 -11.54 -10.39
C CYS A 15 5.93 -12.23 -9.04
N GLY A 16 5.02 -12.06 -8.07
CA GLY A 16 5.17 -12.58 -6.71
C GLY A 16 6.22 -11.87 -5.86
N VAL A 17 6.88 -10.83 -6.39
CA VAL A 17 7.91 -10.09 -5.64
C VAL A 17 7.26 -9.27 -4.52
N SER A 18 7.79 -9.46 -3.32
CA SER A 18 7.47 -8.69 -2.14
C SER A 18 8.47 -7.54 -2.02
N THR A 19 8.01 -6.31 -2.15
CA THR A 19 8.86 -5.11 -2.04
C THR A 19 8.53 -4.39 -0.73
N PRO A 20 9.52 -4.15 0.15
CA PRO A 20 9.30 -3.28 1.30
C PRO A 20 9.09 -1.86 0.79
N CYS A 21 7.98 -1.27 1.19
CA CYS A 21 7.57 0.07 0.84
C CYS A 21 7.15 0.84 2.07
N ILE A 22 7.63 2.07 2.12
CA ILE A 22 7.30 3.01 3.17
C ILE A 22 6.04 3.77 2.71
N MET A 23 4.93 3.51 3.38
CA MET A 23 3.69 4.23 3.18
C MET A 23 3.87 5.68 3.63
N PRO A 24 3.66 6.67 2.75
CA PRO A 24 3.65 8.05 3.17
C PRO A 24 2.41 8.30 4.03
N THR A 25 2.57 8.92 5.18
CA THR A 25 1.45 9.36 6.05
C THR A 25 0.63 10.51 5.43
N ASN A 26 1.13 11.12 4.37
CA ASN A 26 0.58 12.34 3.77
C ASN A 26 -0.02 12.11 2.37
N ALA A 27 0.06 10.90 1.82
CA ALA A 27 -0.45 10.60 0.48
C ALA A 27 -0.69 9.10 0.28
N CYS A 28 -1.77 8.74 -0.42
CA CYS A 28 -2.00 7.38 -0.86
C CYS A 28 -1.37 7.09 -2.21
N GLN A 29 -0.59 6.00 -2.30
CA GLN A 29 -0.08 5.51 -3.58
C GLN A 29 -1.20 4.76 -4.30
N PHE A 30 -1.69 5.37 -5.37
CA PHE A 30 -2.70 4.77 -6.26
C PHE A 30 -2.06 3.96 -7.39
N PHE A 31 -0.81 4.25 -7.71
CA PHE A 31 -0.07 3.53 -8.74
C PHE A 31 1.23 3.05 -8.12
N PHE A 32 1.47 1.74 -8.21
CA PHE A 32 2.74 1.16 -7.81
C PHE A 32 3.37 0.51 -9.02
N GLN A 33 4.53 1.00 -9.44
CA GLN A 33 5.30 0.37 -10.49
C GLN A 33 6.27 -0.61 -9.84
N CYS A 34 6.11 -1.89 -10.12
CA CYS A 34 7.08 -2.88 -9.67
C CYS A 34 8.37 -2.72 -10.46
N GLY A 35 9.50 -2.48 -9.78
CA GLY A 35 10.81 -2.37 -10.45
C GLY A 35 11.30 -3.67 -11.11
N HIS A 36 10.72 -4.81 -10.75
CA HIS A 36 11.13 -6.12 -11.28
C HIS A 36 10.40 -6.51 -12.57
N CYS A 37 9.10 -6.22 -12.67
CA CYS A 37 8.28 -6.57 -13.84
C CYS A 37 7.80 -5.34 -14.63
N SER A 38 8.18 -4.13 -14.22
CA SER A 38 7.73 -2.84 -14.77
C SER A 38 6.20 -2.71 -14.91
N THR A 39 5.45 -3.55 -14.19
CA THR A 39 4.00 -3.58 -14.25
C THR A 39 3.45 -2.51 -13.32
N LEU A 40 2.55 -1.69 -13.87
CA LEU A 40 1.78 -0.71 -13.11
C LEU A 40 0.62 -1.42 -12.40
N LEU A 41 0.78 -1.60 -11.10
CA LEU A 41 -0.26 -2.08 -10.22
C LEU A 41 -1.22 -0.95 -9.86
N LYS A 42 -2.50 -1.23 -10.03
CA LYS A 42 -3.61 -0.35 -9.65
C LYS A 42 -4.43 -1.02 -8.55
N PRO A 43 -4.94 -0.26 -7.55
CA PRO A 43 -5.79 -0.79 -6.51
C PRO A 43 -7.07 -1.36 -7.12
N LYS A 44 -7.70 -2.30 -6.41
CA LYS A 44 -9.01 -2.83 -6.81
C LYS A 44 -10.09 -1.79 -6.56
N LEU A 45 -11.17 -1.86 -7.33
CA LEU A 45 -12.38 -1.05 -7.13
C LEU A 45 -12.91 -1.29 -5.70
N GLY A 46 -12.87 -0.26 -4.86
CA GLY A 46 -13.25 -0.32 -3.44
C GLY A 46 -12.09 -0.12 -2.45
N ASP A 47 -10.84 -0.18 -2.91
CA ASP A 47 -9.66 0.11 -2.08
C ASP A 47 -9.12 1.51 -2.37
N CYS A 48 -8.69 2.21 -1.32
CA CYS A 48 -8.20 3.59 -1.43
C CYS A 48 -6.75 3.64 -2.01
N CYS A 49 -5.93 2.61 -1.79
CA CYS A 49 -4.49 2.64 -2.09
C CYS A 49 -3.99 1.23 -2.45
N VAL A 50 -2.92 1.12 -3.26
CA VAL A 50 -2.31 -0.17 -3.65
C VAL A 50 -1.88 -1.02 -2.46
N PHE A 51 -1.50 -0.38 -1.36
CA PHE A 51 -1.19 -1.02 -0.09
C PHE A 51 -2.39 -1.69 0.57
N CYS A 52 -3.60 -1.14 0.43
CA CYS A 52 -4.79 -1.74 1.01
C CYS A 52 -5.24 -3.01 0.24
N SER A 53 -4.97 -3.08 -1.08
CA SER A 53 -5.23 -4.28 -1.89
C SER A 53 -4.12 -5.33 -1.88
N TYR A 54 -2.85 -4.92 -1.94
CA TYR A 54 -1.69 -5.81 -2.14
C TYR A 54 -0.63 -5.74 -1.04
N GLY A 55 -0.80 -4.81 -0.10
CA GLY A 55 0.08 -4.67 1.04
C GLY A 55 -0.26 -5.65 2.15
N SER A 56 0.77 -6.07 2.88
CA SER A 56 0.60 -6.94 4.05
C SER A 56 0.00 -6.18 5.25
N MET A 57 0.29 -4.88 5.36
CA MET A 57 -0.21 -4.00 6.43
C MET A 57 -1.23 -3.00 5.89
N LYS A 58 -2.24 -2.68 6.71
CA LYS A 58 -3.31 -1.72 6.37
C LYS A 58 -2.81 -0.28 6.38
N CYS A 59 -3.45 0.56 5.57
CA CYS A 59 -3.07 1.96 5.35
C CYS A 59 -3.05 2.78 6.68
N PRO A 60 -2.12 3.75 6.84
CA PRO A 60 -2.01 4.64 8.00
C PRO A 60 -3.31 5.24 8.55
N PRO A 61 -4.27 5.72 7.74
CA PRO A 61 -5.53 6.25 8.26
C PRO A 61 -6.32 5.19 9.04
N ILE A 62 -6.32 3.94 8.57
CA ILE A 62 -6.98 2.80 9.24
C ILE A 62 -6.28 2.49 10.56
N GLN A 63 -4.94 2.52 10.60
CA GLN A 63 -4.16 2.29 11.82
C GLN A 63 -4.33 3.42 12.86
N LYS A 64 -4.48 4.67 12.40
CA LYS A 64 -4.78 5.82 13.27
C LYS A 64 -6.23 5.87 13.75
N GLY A 65 -7.10 4.99 13.28
CA GLY A 65 -8.52 5.00 13.62
C GLY A 65 -9.33 6.08 12.89
N ASN A 66 -8.77 6.75 11.89
CA ASN A 66 -9.54 7.61 10.99
C ASN A 66 -10.17 6.73 9.92
N SER A 67 -11.46 6.49 10.05
CA SER A 67 -12.29 5.92 8.98
C SER A 67 -12.10 6.73 7.70
N CYS A 68 -11.68 6.07 6.61
CA CYS A 68 -11.82 6.63 5.27
C CYS A 68 -13.29 7.01 5.08
N TYR A 69 -13.55 8.30 4.88
CA TYR A 69 -14.82 8.84 4.42
C TYR A 69 -14.72 9.16 2.93
#